data_AF-Q212T7-F1
#
_entry.id   AF-Q212T7-F1
#
_cell.length_a   1.000
_cell.length_b   1.000
_cell.length_c   1.000
_cell.angle_alpha   90.00
_cell.angle_beta   90.00
_cell.angle_gamma   90.00
#
_symmetry.space_group_name_H-M   'P 1'
#
loop_
_entity.id
_entity.type
_entity.pdbx_description
1 polymer ?
#
loop_
_entity_poly.entity_id
_entity_poly.type
_entity_poly.pdbx_seq_one_letter_code
_entity_poly.pdbx_strand_id
1 'polypeptide(L)'
;MNADPPAQGVKIARRITLKLGLIADDKPVKVTLELPASLHRDLTAYAEILAREAGQAAADPVRLIVPMLERFMATDRGFAKARRPPRY
;
A
#
# COMPACT_ATOMS: atom_id res chain seq x y z
N MET A 1 50.78 -36.21 22.32
CA MET A 1 51.07 -34.83 22.75
C MET A 1 50.34 -33.92 21.78
N ASN A 2 49.20 -33.37 22.23
CA ASN A 2 48.30 -32.53 21.44
C ASN A 2 48.95 -31.16 21.18
N ALA A 3 48.77 -30.59 19.99
CA ALA A 3 48.78 -29.15 19.77
C ALA A 3 48.06 -28.82 18.44
N ASP A 4 47.19 -27.80 18.54
CA ASP A 4 46.12 -27.38 17.63
C ASP A 4 46.49 -26.97 16.19
N PRO A 5 45.51 -26.95 15.25
CA PRO A 5 45.70 -26.42 13.90
C PRO A 5 45.54 -24.87 13.87
N PRO A 6 46.39 -24.10 13.14
CA PRO A 6 46.15 -22.67 13.07
C PRO A 6 45.23 -22.27 11.91
N ALA A 7 44.13 -21.65 12.34
CA ALA A 7 43.43 -20.48 11.80
C ALA A 7 42.82 -20.55 10.39
N GLN A 8 41.51 -20.73 10.39
CA GLN A 8 40.59 -20.40 9.31
C GLN A 8 40.68 -18.89 8.98
N GLY A 9 40.96 -18.57 7.71
CA GLY A 9 40.89 -17.20 7.21
C GLY A 9 39.45 -16.68 7.29
N VAL A 10 39.23 -15.71 8.18
CA VAL A 10 37.97 -14.96 8.25
C VAL A 10 37.82 -14.17 6.95
N LYS A 11 36.94 -14.63 6.05
CA LYS A 11 36.45 -13.81 4.94
C LYS A 11 35.57 -12.71 5.53
N ILE A 12 36.11 -11.51 5.67
CA ILE A 12 35.35 -10.31 6.01
C ILE A 12 34.52 -9.96 4.76
N ALA A 13 33.28 -10.44 4.70
CA ALA A 13 32.32 -9.95 3.72
C ALA A 13 32.06 -8.47 4.02
N ARG A 14 32.48 -7.57 3.12
CA ARG A 14 32.12 -6.16 3.19
C ARG A 14 30.59 -6.07 3.18
N ARG A 15 30.01 -5.60 4.28
CA ARG A 15 28.58 -5.30 4.37
C ARG A 15 28.29 -4.11 3.45
N ILE A 16 27.73 -4.37 2.27
CA ILE A 16 27.18 -3.33 1.41
C ILE A 16 25.88 -2.87 2.08
N THR A 17 25.91 -1.73 2.77
CA THR A 17 24.70 -1.09 3.27
C THR A 17 24.12 -0.26 2.12
N LEU A 18 23.17 -0.83 1.40
CA LEU A 18 22.39 -0.08 0.41
C LEU A 18 21.48 0.91 1.15
N LYS A 19 21.47 2.17 0.69
CA LYS A 19 20.68 3.28 1.28
C LYS A 19 19.19 3.24 0.90
N LEU A 20 18.77 2.25 0.11
CA LEU A 20 17.36 1.93 0.00
C LEU A 20 17.02 1.04 1.20
N GLY A 21 16.17 1.54 2.10
CA GLY A 21 15.43 0.65 2.99
C GLY A 21 14.70 -0.41 2.17
N LEU A 22 14.34 -1.53 2.81
CA LEU A 22 13.51 -2.56 2.18
C LEU A 22 12.38 -1.88 1.41
N ILE A 23 12.33 -2.11 0.09
CA ILE A 23 11.20 -1.70 -0.73
C ILE A 23 9.97 -2.26 0.00
N ALA A 24 9.01 -1.40 0.34
CA ALA A 24 7.81 -1.83 1.03
C ALA A 24 7.24 -3.02 0.27
N ASP A 25 7.10 -4.15 0.95
CA ASP A 25 6.42 -5.33 0.41
C ASP A 25 4.92 -5.00 0.43
N ASP A 26 4.50 -4.15 -0.53
CA ASP A 26 3.11 -3.73 -0.73
C ASP A 26 2.33 -4.92 -1.32
N LYS A 27 2.22 -6.00 -0.53
CA LYS A 27 1.42 -7.15 -0.89
C LYS A 27 -0.05 -6.72 -0.91
N PRO A 28 -0.73 -6.81 -2.06
CA PRO A 28 -2.13 -6.46 -2.13
C PRO A 28 -2.92 -7.39 -1.21
N VAL A 29 -3.66 -6.81 -0.28
CA VAL A 29 -4.59 -7.55 0.58
C VAL A 29 -5.92 -7.67 -0.15
N LYS A 30 -6.39 -8.90 -0.38
CA LYS A 30 -7.73 -9.14 -0.93
C LYS A 30 -8.78 -8.89 0.15
N VAL A 31 -9.77 -8.07 -0.17
CA VAL A 31 -10.93 -7.77 0.67
C VAL A 31 -12.19 -8.11 -0.11
N THR A 32 -13.09 -8.89 0.48
CA THR A 32 -14.45 -9.10 -0.05
C THR A 32 -15.39 -8.09 0.60
N LEU A 33 -16.20 -7.40 -0.20
CA LEU A 33 -17.10 -6.35 0.26
C LEU A 33 -18.52 -6.64 -0.20
N GLU A 34 -19.47 -6.49 0.72
CA GLU A 34 -20.90 -6.46 0.40
C GLU A 34 -21.38 -5.00 0.46
N LEU A 35 -22.01 -4.55 -0.62
CA LEU A 35 -22.53 -3.19 -0.73
C LEU A 35 -24.06 -3.22 -0.73
N PRO A 36 -24.72 -2.26 -0.05
CA PRO A 36 -26.13 -2.01 -0.29
C PRO A 36 -26.39 -1.76 -1.78
N ALA A 37 -27.49 -2.31 -2.31
CA ALA A 37 -27.81 -2.18 -3.73
C ALA A 37 -27.93 -0.71 -4.19
N SER A 38 -28.40 0.18 -3.32
CA SER A 38 -28.42 1.62 -3.57
C SER A 38 -27.03 2.18 -3.79
N LEU A 39 -26.08 1.86 -2.91
CA LEU A 39 -24.71 2.35 -3.00
C LEU A 39 -23.99 1.82 -4.25
N HIS A 40 -24.23 0.57 -4.65
CA HIS A 40 -23.69 0.07 -5.92
C HIS A 40 -24.24 0.86 -7.12
N ARG A 41 -25.56 1.14 -7.17
CA ARG A 41 -26.16 1.96 -8.24
C ARG A 41 -25.56 3.37 -8.29
N ASP A 42 -25.35 3.99 -7.13
CA ASP A 42 -24.76 5.32 -7.06
C ASP A 42 -23.30 5.31 -7.55
N LEU A 43 -22.52 4.27 -7.21
CA LEU A 43 -21.16 4.09 -7.74
C LEU A 43 -21.15 3.88 -9.26
N THR A 44 -22.13 3.14 -9.80
CA THR A 44 -22.29 2.98 -11.25
C THR A 44 -22.55 4.32 -11.94
N ALA A 45 -23.51 5.10 -11.43
CA ALA A 45 -23.80 6.42 -11.97
C ALA A 45 -22.58 7.36 -11.88
N TYR A 46 -21.84 7.32 -10.78
CA TYR A 46 -20.61 8.09 -10.62
C TYR A 46 -19.55 7.73 -11.66
N ALA A 47 -19.32 6.43 -11.90
CA ALA A 47 -18.37 5.94 -12.89
C ALA A 47 -18.73 6.42 -14.31
N GLU A 48 -20.02 6.41 -14.65
CA GLU A 48 -20.50 6.90 -15.95
C GLU A 48 -20.29 8.40 -16.12
N ILE A 49 -20.59 9.21 -15.11
CA ILE A 49 -20.38 10.66 -15.14
C ILE A 49 -18.89 10.97 -15.31
N LEU A 50 -18.04 10.36 -14.49
CA LEU A 50 -16.59 10.56 -14.54
C LEU A 50 -16.01 10.21 -15.92
N ALA A 51 -16.48 9.12 -16.51
CA ALA A 51 -16.01 8.68 -17.82
C ALA A 51 -16.46 9.60 -18.96
N ARG A 52 -17.70 10.10 -18.89
CA ARG A 52 -18.20 11.12 -19.83
C ARG A 52 -17.34 12.39 -19.77
N GLU A 53 -17.00 12.86 -18.57
CA GLU A 53 -16.13 14.03 -18.38
C GLU A 53 -14.70 13.79 -18.91
N ALA A 54 -14.17 12.58 -18.73
CA ALA A 54 -12.85 12.20 -19.22
C ALA A 54 -12.80 11.85 -20.72
N GLY A 55 -13.96 11.76 -21.40
CA GLY A 55 -14.03 11.26 -22.78
C GLY A 55 -13.63 9.79 -22.92
N GLN A 56 -13.81 9.00 -21.86
CA GLN A 56 -13.39 7.60 -21.76
C GLN A 56 -14.60 6.67 -21.56
N ALA A 57 -14.37 5.36 -21.67
CA ALA A 57 -15.36 4.37 -21.28
C ALA A 57 -15.51 4.31 -19.76
N ALA A 58 -16.73 4.01 -19.28
CA ALA A 58 -16.99 3.84 -17.86
C ALA A 58 -16.13 2.72 -17.27
N ALA A 59 -15.45 3.02 -16.17
CA ALA A 59 -14.73 2.01 -15.39
C ALA A 59 -15.73 1.11 -14.65
N ASP A 60 -15.31 -0.11 -14.33
CA ASP A 60 -16.01 -0.95 -13.35
C ASP A 60 -16.17 -0.14 -12.04
N PRO A 61 -17.41 0.04 -11.54
CA PRO A 61 -17.68 0.83 -10.33
C PRO A 61 -16.86 0.39 -9.11
N VAL A 62 -16.53 -0.91 -9.00
CA VAL A 62 -15.72 -1.46 -7.91
C VAL A 62 -14.29 -0.91 -7.94
N ARG A 63 -13.76 -0.58 -9.12
CA ARG A 63 -12.41 -0.01 -9.27
C ARG A 63 -12.30 1.41 -8.72
N LEU A 64 -13.42 2.08 -8.46
CA LEU A 64 -13.43 3.41 -7.84
C LEU A 64 -13.19 3.35 -6.32
N ILE A 65 -13.49 2.21 -5.68
CA ILE A 65 -13.46 2.09 -4.22
C ILE A 65 -12.06 2.39 -3.67
N VAL A 66 -11.02 1.80 -4.27
CA VAL A 66 -9.63 1.99 -3.83
C VAL A 66 -9.19 3.47 -3.91
N PRO A 67 -9.22 4.15 -5.08
CA PRO A 67 -8.79 5.54 -5.17
C PRO A 67 -9.67 6.49 -4.35
N MET A 68 -10.97 6.19 -4.18
CA MET A 68 -11.84 6.97 -3.29
C MET A 68 -11.41 6.85 -1.82
N LEU A 69 -11.12 5.65 -1.33
CA LEU A 69 -10.65 5.44 0.04
C LEU A 69 -9.27 6.05 0.28
N GLU A 70 -8.35 5.91 -0.67
CA GLU A 70 -7.03 6.56 -0.61
C GLU A 70 -7.17 8.07 -0.49
N ARG A 71 -7.99 8.68 -1.35
CA ARG A 71 -8.23 10.14 -1.34
C ARG A 71 -8.91 10.58 -0.05
N PHE A 72 -9.88 9.81 0.45
CA PHE A 72 -10.53 10.08 1.73
C PHE A 72 -9.52 10.08 2.88
N MET A 73 -8.73 9.02 3.03
CA MET A 73 -7.72 8.91 4.08
C MET A 73 -6.62 9.98 3.97
N ALA A 74 -6.22 10.34 2.76
CA ALA A 74 -5.20 11.36 2.52
C ALA A 74 -5.67 12.77 2.92
N THR A 75 -6.97 13.05 2.80
CA THR A 75 -7.54 14.38 3.04
C THR A 75 -8.15 14.55 4.43
N ASP A 76 -8.47 13.45 5.13
CA ASP A 76 -8.95 13.49 6.51
C ASP A 76 -7.84 13.90 7.50
N ARG A 77 -7.87 15.18 7.89
CA ARG A 77 -6.93 15.76 8.88
C ARG A 77 -7.10 15.15 10.27
N GLY A 78 -8.31 14.74 10.65
CA GLY A 78 -8.58 14.09 11.93
C GLY A 78 -7.87 12.75 12.00
N PHE A 79 -8.05 11.94 10.96
CA PHE A 79 -7.32 10.69 10.78
C PHE A 79 -5.80 10.90 10.75
N ALA A 80 -5.31 11.87 9.98
CA ALA A 80 -3.88 12.16 9.88
C ALA A 80 -3.25 12.55 11.23
N LYS A 81 -3.98 13.26 12.10
CA LYS A 81 -3.52 13.58 13.46
C LYS A 81 -3.51 12.34 14.35
N ALA A 82 -4.57 11.53 14.32
CA ALA A 82 -4.72 10.34 15.15
C ALA A 82 -3.69 9.24 14.81
N ARG A 83 -3.27 9.14 13.54
CA ARG A 83 -2.29 8.14 13.09
C ARG A 83 -0.85 8.45 13.50
N ARG A 84 -0.55 9.67 13.98
CA ARG A 84 0.82 10.00 14.40
C ARG A 84 1.18 9.23 15.65
N PRO A 85 2.31 8.51 15.67
CA PRO A 85 2.73 7.81 16.89
C PRO A 85 2.93 8.81 18.03
N PRO A 86 2.58 8.44 19.28
CA PRO A 86 2.95 9.24 20.44
C PRO A 86 4.46 9.46 20.42
N ARG A 87 4.88 10.72 20.57
CA ARG A 87 6.29 11.02 20.80
C ARG A 87 6.58 10.65 22.25
N TYR A 88 7.13 9.45 22.47
CA TYR A 88 7.71 9.03 23.74
C TYR A 88 9.21 8.82 23.54
#